data_AF-A0A9E3SVY9-F1
#
_entry.id   AF-A0A9E3SVY9-F1
#
_cell.length_a   1.000
_cell.length_b   1.000
_cell.length_c   1.000
_cell.angle_alpha   90.00
_cell.angle_beta   90.00
_cell.angle_gamma   90.00
#
_symmetry.space_group_name_H-M   'P 1'
#
loop_
_entity.id
_entity.type
_entity.pdbx_description
1 polymer ?
#
loop_
_entity_poly.entity_id
_entity_poly.type
_entity_poly.pdbx_seq_one_letter_code
_entity_poly.pdbx_strand_id
1 'polypeptide(L)'
;MDITQLQIGEIRLGEYLVQIARPTASGWVAGIPPITATITNRRLILVPQTRKPYPPASIPSDHITQAVEMLLGQRRAVQIRLTIDYNLHLFIGWGQGEEFMARLQKMLTPPDQHAYKPVLLPHDLKRLIEEISNL
;
A
#
# COMPACT_ATOMS: atom_id res chain seq x y z
N MET A 1 -6.43 -14.41 -12.81
CA MET A 1 -7.21 -14.09 -11.59
C MET A 1 -7.13 -12.60 -11.37
N ASP A 2 -8.26 -11.92 -11.21
CA ASP A 2 -8.30 -10.48 -10.96
C ASP A 2 -7.90 -10.21 -9.51
N ILE A 3 -6.71 -9.62 -9.33
CA ILE A 3 -6.12 -9.37 -8.00
C ILE A 3 -6.87 -8.29 -7.20
N THR A 4 -7.76 -7.54 -7.85
CA THR A 4 -8.61 -6.52 -7.20
C THR A 4 -9.85 -7.11 -6.54
N GLN A 5 -10.21 -8.35 -6.90
CA GLN A 5 -11.32 -9.06 -6.28
C GLN A 5 -10.93 -9.58 -4.90
N LEU A 6 -11.87 -9.47 -3.95
CA LEU A 6 -11.70 -10.03 -2.62
C LEU A 6 -11.77 -11.55 -2.67
N GLN A 7 -10.84 -12.20 -1.99
CA GLN A 7 -10.83 -13.64 -1.83
C GLN A 7 -11.87 -14.10 -0.80
N ILE A 8 -12.20 -15.38 -0.76
CA ILE A 8 -13.10 -15.94 0.26
C ILE A 8 -12.56 -15.66 1.67
N GLY A 9 -13.39 -15.02 2.50
CA GLY A 9 -13.04 -14.59 3.86
C GLY A 9 -12.16 -13.33 3.94
N GLU A 10 -11.87 -12.69 2.80
CA GLU A 10 -11.23 -11.38 2.76
C GLU A 10 -12.30 -10.28 2.86
N ILE A 11 -12.13 -9.35 3.81
CA ILE A 11 -13.03 -8.21 4.01
C ILE A 11 -12.32 -6.91 3.72
N ARG A 12 -13.02 -5.98 3.06
CA ARG A 12 -12.54 -4.62 2.85
C ARG A 12 -12.66 -3.82 4.15
N LEU A 13 -11.54 -3.23 4.60
CA LEU A 13 -11.48 -2.36 5.77
C LEU A 13 -11.62 -0.88 5.39
N GLY A 14 -11.18 -0.50 4.18
CA GLY A 14 -11.31 0.86 3.65
C GLY A 14 -10.81 0.98 2.23
N GLU A 15 -11.17 2.08 1.57
CA GLU A 15 -10.69 2.43 0.22
C GLU A 15 -10.39 3.93 0.18
N TYR A 16 -9.21 4.28 -0.31
CA TYR A 16 -8.66 5.63 -0.21
C TYR A 16 -8.02 6.04 -1.51
N LEU A 17 -8.09 7.33 -1.84
CA LEU A 17 -7.32 7.90 -2.92
C LEU A 17 -5.98 8.39 -2.38
N VAL A 18 -4.89 7.79 -2.83
CA VAL A 18 -3.53 8.11 -2.40
C VAL A 18 -2.66 8.48 -3.60
N GLN A 19 -1.50 9.08 -3.33
CA GLN A 19 -0.48 9.35 -4.35
C GLN A 19 0.86 8.85 -3.84
N ILE A 20 1.66 8.22 -4.69
CA ILE A 20 3.04 7.85 -4.32
C ILE A 20 3.83 9.12 -4.09
N ALA A 21 4.44 9.28 -2.92
CA ALA A 21 5.39 10.36 -2.68
C ALA A 21 6.76 9.94 -3.23
N ARG A 22 7.31 10.73 -4.14
CA ARG A 22 8.62 10.48 -4.75
C ARG A 22 9.62 11.54 -4.30
N PRO A 23 10.83 11.13 -3.89
CA PRO A 23 11.89 12.08 -3.59
C PRO A 23 12.38 12.73 -4.90
N THR A 24 12.69 14.02 -4.83
CA THR A 24 13.33 14.81 -5.88
C THR A 24 14.48 15.60 -5.27
N ALA A 25 15.30 16.26 -6.10
CA ALA A 25 16.38 17.12 -5.62
C ALA A 25 15.90 18.26 -4.71
N SER A 26 14.63 18.67 -4.81
CA SER A 26 14.04 19.79 -4.06
C SER A 26 13.03 19.37 -2.98
N GLY A 27 12.82 18.07 -2.75
CA GLY A 27 11.93 17.57 -1.72
C GLY A 27 11.11 16.37 -2.15
N TRP A 28 9.82 16.39 -1.88
CA TRP A 28 8.90 15.28 -2.17
C TRP A 28 7.74 15.75 -3.03
N VAL A 29 7.47 15.03 -4.11
CA VAL A 29 6.37 15.34 -5.03
C VAL A 29 5.37 14.18 -5.07
N ALA A 30 4.11 14.51 -5.34
CA ALA A 30 3.11 13.49 -5.56
C ALA A 30 3.22 12.92 -6.98
N GLY A 31 3.26 11.60 -7.08
CA GLY A 31 3.16 10.87 -8.32
C GLY A 31 1.78 11.04 -8.96
N ILE A 32 1.77 10.98 -10.29
CA ILE A 32 0.57 11.00 -11.13
C ILE A 32 0.58 9.71 -11.96
N PRO A 33 -0.54 8.98 -12.05
CA PRO A 33 -1.86 9.33 -11.52
C PRO A 33 -2.00 9.04 -10.01
N PRO A 34 -3.09 9.50 -9.38
CA PRO A 34 -3.57 8.94 -8.12
C PRO A 34 -3.75 7.42 -8.19
N ILE A 35 -3.66 6.79 -7.04
CA ILE A 35 -3.80 5.36 -6.84
C ILE A 35 -4.98 5.13 -5.90
N THR A 36 -5.88 4.23 -6.27
CA THR A 36 -6.86 3.69 -5.33
C THR A 36 -6.17 2.67 -4.44
N ALA A 37 -6.10 2.96 -3.14
CA ALA A 37 -5.59 2.06 -2.12
C ALA A 37 -6.76 1.39 -1.38
N THR A 38 -6.94 0.09 -1.59
CA THR A 38 -7.92 -0.72 -0.86
C THR A 38 -7.21 -1.50 0.23
N ILE A 39 -7.56 -1.23 1.49
CA ILE A 39 -7.05 -1.95 2.65
C ILE A 39 -8.03 -3.08 2.96
N THR A 40 -7.56 -4.32 3.04
CA THR A 40 -8.35 -5.48 3.46
C THR A 40 -7.84 -6.01 4.80
N ASN A 41 -8.46 -7.06 5.35
CA ASN A 41 -7.90 -7.79 6.49
C ASN A 41 -6.70 -8.69 6.13
N ARG A 42 -6.25 -8.73 4.87
CA ARG A 42 -5.14 -9.59 4.40
C ARG A 42 -4.06 -8.86 3.60
N ARG A 43 -4.42 -7.83 2.84
CA ARG A 43 -3.49 -7.14 1.93
C ARG A 43 -3.92 -5.72 1.63
N LEU A 44 -2.94 -4.92 1.23
CA LEU A 44 -3.11 -3.61 0.63
C LEU A 44 -3.10 -3.78 -0.89
N ILE A 45 -4.18 -3.37 -1.56
CA ILE A 45 -4.30 -3.38 -3.02
C ILE A 45 -4.14 -1.96 -3.52
N LEU A 46 -3.25 -1.74 -4.48
CA LEU A 46 -2.95 -0.44 -5.08
C LEU A 46 -3.29 -0.50 -6.58
N VAL A 47 -4.28 0.28 -7.00
CA VAL A 47 -4.74 0.34 -8.39
C VAL A 47 -4.46 1.73 -8.96
N PRO A 48 -3.51 1.88 -9.91
CA PRO A 48 -3.28 3.16 -10.57
C PRO A 48 -4.50 3.61 -11.38
N GLN A 49 -4.90 4.89 -11.26
CA GLN A 49 -5.98 5.46 -12.07
C GLN A 49 -5.48 5.96 -13.43
N THR A 50 -4.76 5.10 -14.18
CA THR A 50 -4.27 5.40 -15.53
C THR A 50 -5.18 4.82 -16.60
N ARG A 51 -5.19 5.46 -17.79
CA ARG A 51 -5.71 4.84 -19.03
C ARG A 51 -4.78 3.73 -19.56
N LYS A 52 -3.49 3.75 -19.21
CA LYS A 52 -2.54 2.67 -19.50
C LYS A 52 -2.76 1.52 -18.51
N PRO A 53 -2.73 0.25 -18.96
CA PRO A 53 -2.92 -0.90 -18.10
C PRO A 53 -1.63 -1.16 -17.29
N TYR A 54 -1.44 -0.41 -16.20
CA TYR A 54 -0.53 -0.87 -15.15
C TYR A 54 -1.26 -1.92 -14.33
N PRO A 55 -0.65 -3.10 -14.10
CA PRO A 55 -1.25 -4.08 -13.23
C PRO A 55 -1.39 -3.49 -11.82
N PRO A 56 -2.49 -3.77 -11.11
CA PRO A 56 -2.57 -3.44 -9.71
C PRO A 56 -1.43 -4.11 -8.93
N ALA A 57 -0.99 -3.47 -7.85
CA ALA A 57 -0.10 -4.09 -6.89
C ALA A 57 -0.93 -4.66 -5.72
N SER A 58 -0.56 -5.83 -5.22
CA SER A 58 -1.18 -6.43 -4.04
C SER A 58 -0.09 -6.80 -3.04
N ILE A 59 -0.05 -6.09 -1.91
CA ILE A 59 0.96 -6.23 -0.87
C ILE A 59 0.29 -6.91 0.34
N PRO A 60 0.57 -8.18 0.61
CA PRO A 60 -0.01 -8.85 1.77
C PRO A 60 0.59 -8.33 3.07
N SER A 61 -0.19 -8.45 4.16
CA SER A 61 0.13 -7.83 5.44
C SER A 61 1.41 -8.37 6.07
N ASP A 62 1.75 -9.64 5.85
CA ASP A 62 2.99 -10.28 6.30
C ASP A 62 4.24 -9.72 5.62
N HIS A 63 4.09 -9.07 4.47
CA HIS A 63 5.16 -8.35 3.78
C HIS A 63 5.32 -6.89 4.23
N ILE A 64 4.42 -6.38 5.08
CA ILE A 64 4.51 -5.02 5.64
C ILE A 64 5.06 -5.14 7.06
N THR A 65 6.29 -4.69 7.26
CA THR A 65 6.97 -4.75 8.56
C THR A 65 6.61 -3.60 9.46
N GLN A 66 6.27 -2.45 8.87
CA GLN A 66 5.99 -1.24 9.62
C GLN A 66 5.13 -0.28 8.81
N ALA A 67 4.24 0.43 9.48
CA ALA A 67 3.56 1.60 8.93
C ALA A 67 3.67 2.76 9.93
N VAL A 68 4.03 3.95 9.45
CA VAL A 68 4.24 5.15 10.29
C VAL A 68 3.69 6.37 9.58
N GLU A 69 2.96 7.20 10.32
CA GLU A 69 2.62 8.55 9.87
C GLU A 69 3.84 9.47 9.98
N MET A 70 4.10 10.25 8.94
CA MET A 70 5.21 11.19 8.91
C MET A 70 4.85 12.46 8.15
N LEU A 71 5.74 13.44 8.23
CA LEU A 71 5.69 14.64 7.40
C LEU A 71 6.76 14.56 6.32
N LEU A 72 6.35 14.70 5.07
CA LEU A 72 7.26 14.87 3.93
C LEU A 72 7.11 16.31 3.43
N GLY A 73 8.04 17.17 3.86
CA GLY A 73 7.90 18.61 3.73
C GLY A 73 6.74 19.12 4.59
N GLN A 74 5.73 19.74 3.96
CA GLN A 74 4.53 20.28 4.62
C GLN A 74 3.31 19.36 4.51
N ARG A 75 3.47 18.14 3.95
CA ARG A 75 2.36 17.22 3.69
C ARG A 75 2.44 16.01 4.60
N ARG A 76 1.32 15.64 5.20
CA ARG A 76 1.15 14.36 5.90
C ARG A 76 1.29 13.22 4.90
N ALA A 77 2.06 12.21 5.27
CA ALA A 77 2.28 11.02 4.49
C ALA A 77 2.28 9.79 5.41
N VAL A 78 2.10 8.62 4.82
CA VAL A 78 2.34 7.34 5.49
C VAL A 78 3.51 6.65 4.82
N GLN A 79 4.50 6.27 5.61
CA GLN A 79 5.55 5.36 5.21
C GLN A 79 5.11 3.94 5.51
N ILE A 80 5.19 3.08 4.50
CA ILE A 80 4.97 1.64 4.62
C ILE A 80 6.31 0.96 4.30
N ARG A 81 6.89 0.33 5.31
CA ARG A 81 8.12 -0.46 5.16
C ARG A 81 7.75 -1.89 4.82
N LEU A 82 8.39 -2.42 3.79
CA LEU A 82 8.22 -3.78 3.33
C LEU A 82 9.37 -4.68 3.81
N THR A 83 9.17 -6.00 3.81
CA THR A 83 10.19 -6.99 4.23
C THR A 83 11.45 -6.98 3.37
N ILE A 84 11.38 -6.45 2.14
CA ILE A 84 12.49 -6.29 1.18
C ILE A 84 13.30 -5.02 1.37
N ASP A 85 13.20 -4.38 2.54
CA ASP A 85 13.82 -3.09 2.83
C ASP A 85 13.42 -1.96 1.86
N TYR A 86 12.22 -2.09 1.29
CA TYR A 86 11.62 -1.07 0.43
C TYR A 86 10.66 -0.19 1.23
N ASN A 87 10.76 1.12 1.03
CA ASN A 87 9.94 2.12 1.70
C ASN A 87 8.97 2.75 0.69
N LEU A 88 7.69 2.41 0.81
CA LEU A 88 6.62 3.06 0.06
C LEU A 88 6.12 4.27 0.86
N HIS A 89 6.24 5.45 0.27
CA HIS A 89 5.71 6.68 0.86
C HIS A 89 4.43 7.09 0.12
N LEU A 90 3.36 7.34 0.87
CA LEU A 90 2.06 7.70 0.32
C LEU A 90 1.58 9.03 0.87
N PHE A 91 1.25 9.96 -0.02
CA PHE A 91 0.40 11.09 0.34
C PHE A 91 -1.05 10.64 0.37
N ILE A 92 -1.75 10.97 1.44
CA ILE A 92 -3.17 10.64 1.62
C ILE A 92 -3.99 11.91 1.44
N GLY A 93 -5.20 11.78 0.89
CA GLY A 93 -6.17 12.87 0.81
C GLY A 93 -6.38 13.57 2.16
N TRP A 94 -6.67 14.88 2.12
CA TRP A 94 -6.88 15.68 3.31
C TRP A 94 -7.99 15.08 4.19
N GLY A 95 -7.74 14.95 5.49
CA GLY A 95 -8.69 14.41 6.47
C GLY A 95 -8.80 12.88 6.51
N GLN A 96 -8.17 12.15 5.59
CA GLN A 96 -8.25 10.67 5.54
C GLN A 96 -7.05 9.96 6.17
N GLY A 97 -5.98 10.69 6.54
CA GLY A 97 -4.74 10.11 7.05
C GLY A 97 -4.93 9.25 8.30
N GLU A 98 -5.62 9.78 9.31
CA GLU A 98 -5.84 9.08 10.59
C GLU A 98 -6.69 7.81 10.40
N GLU A 99 -7.75 7.89 9.59
CA GLU A 99 -8.58 6.71 9.30
C GLU A 99 -7.79 5.67 8.51
N PHE A 100 -7.07 6.08 7.46
CA PHE A 100 -6.21 5.20 6.68
C PHE A 100 -5.22 4.47 7.58
N MET A 101 -4.55 5.19 8.47
CA MET A 101 -3.58 4.60 9.39
C MET A 101 -4.24 3.62 10.35
N ALA A 102 -5.40 3.96 10.90
CA ALA A 102 -6.16 3.06 11.78
C ALA A 102 -6.59 1.77 11.05
N ARG A 103 -7.03 1.84 9.79
CA ARG A 103 -7.36 0.65 8.98
C ARG A 103 -6.12 -0.17 8.65
N LEU A 104 -5.00 0.49 8.33
CA LEU A 104 -3.76 -0.18 8.03
C LEU A 104 -3.23 -0.91 9.26
N GLN A 105 -3.22 -0.28 10.44
CA GLN A 105 -2.90 -0.93 11.70
C GLN A 105 -3.81 -2.12 11.98
N LYS A 106 -5.13 -1.99 11.78
CA LYS A 106 -6.07 -3.11 11.94
C LYS A 106 -5.74 -4.30 11.02
N MET A 107 -5.26 -4.05 9.81
CA MET A 107 -4.79 -5.11 8.90
C MET A 107 -3.49 -5.77 9.38
N LEU A 108 -2.57 -4.99 9.96
CA LEU A 108 -1.26 -5.47 10.42
C LEU A 108 -1.34 -6.16 11.79
N THR A 109 -2.36 -5.87 12.59
CA THR A 109 -2.60 -6.60 13.83
C THR A 109 -2.98 -8.04 13.47
N PRO A 110 -2.18 -9.04 13.89
CA PRO A 110 -2.48 -10.42 13.57
C PRO A 110 -3.86 -10.78 14.13
N PRO A 111 -4.73 -11.44 13.36
CA PRO A 111 -5.92 -12.07 13.92
C PRO A 111 -5.48 -13.09 14.98
N ASP A 112 -6.22 -13.20 16.08
CA ASP A 112 -5.97 -14.15 17.18
C ASP A 112 -5.58 -15.55 16.65
N GLN A 113 -4.26 -15.82 16.60
CA GLN A 113 -3.49 -17.05 16.31
C GLN A 113 -4.04 -18.16 15.37
N HIS A 114 -5.18 -18.00 14.70
CA HIS A 114 -5.90 -19.06 13.99
C HIS A 114 -6.10 -18.80 12.50
N ALA A 115 -5.66 -17.67 11.93
CA ALA A 115 -5.98 -17.34 10.54
C ALA A 115 -4.75 -17.17 9.63
N TYR A 116 -4.70 -18.07 8.64
CA TYR A 116 -4.14 -17.96 7.28
C TYR A 116 -2.69 -17.44 7.11
N LYS A 117 -1.80 -18.34 6.64
CA LYS A 117 -0.46 -18.00 6.12
C LYS A 117 -0.49 -18.00 4.58
N PRO A 118 -0.33 -16.87 3.88
CA PRO A 118 -0.04 -16.89 2.45
C PRO A 118 1.42 -17.29 2.22
N VAL A 119 1.67 -18.12 1.20
CA VAL A 119 3.02 -18.44 0.73
C VAL A 119 3.26 -17.61 -0.53
N LEU A 120 4.09 -16.57 -0.43
CA LEU A 120 4.53 -15.78 -1.59
C LEU A 120 6.01 -16.00 -1.86
N LEU A 121 6.33 -16.17 -3.14
CA LEU A 121 7.68 -16.49 -3.59
C LEU A 121 8.51 -15.20 -3.75
N PRO A 122 9.80 -15.17 -3.35
CA PRO A 122 10.66 -13.98 -3.39
C PRO A 122 10.77 -13.29 -4.76
N HIS A 123 10.61 -14.03 -5.85
CA HIS A 123 10.57 -13.51 -7.23
C HIS A 123 9.41 -12.53 -7.46
N ASP A 124 8.23 -12.82 -6.91
CA ASP A 124 7.02 -12.01 -7.13
C ASP A 124 7.13 -10.66 -6.43
N LEU A 125 7.82 -10.66 -5.28
CA LEU A 125 8.09 -9.48 -4.48
C LEU A 125 9.10 -8.54 -5.17
N LYS A 126 10.13 -9.08 -5.83
CA LYS A 126 11.10 -8.28 -6.59
C LYS A 126 10.46 -7.61 -7.80
N ARG A 127 9.62 -8.36 -8.56
CA ARG A 127 8.88 -7.81 -9.70
C ARG A 127 7.94 -6.67 -9.28
N LEU A 128 7.31 -6.81 -8.11
CA LEU A 128 6.44 -5.80 -7.51
C LEU A 128 7.15 -4.46 -7.24
N ILE A 129 8.37 -4.50 -6.69
CA ILE A 129 9.13 -3.27 -6.39
C ILE A 129 9.56 -2.56 -7.69
N GLU A 130 10.04 -3.31 -8.68
CA GLU A 130 10.54 -2.78 -9.94
C GLU A 130 9.43 -2.10 -10.76
N GLU A 131 8.20 -2.64 -10.70
CA GLU A 131 7.03 -2.03 -11.34
C GLU A 131 6.57 -0.74 -10.64
N ILE A 132 6.66 -0.67 -9.30
CA ILE A 132 6.26 0.52 -8.52
C ILE A 132 7.29 1.65 -8.63
N SER A 133 8.58 1.32 -8.70
CA SER A 133 9.68 2.31 -8.68
C SER A 133 9.90 3.02 -10.01
N ASN A 134 9.49 2.41 -11.12
CA ASN A 134 9.62 2.97 -12.48
C ASN A 134 8.39 3.77 -12.94
N LEU A 135 7.39 3.93 -12.08
CA LEU A 135 6.33 4.92 -12.27
C LEU A 135 6.89 6.31 -12.06
#